data_AF-A0A5B9FYL3-F1
#
_entry.id   AF-A0A5B9FYL3-F1
#
_cell.length_a   1.000
_cell.length_b   1.000
_cell.length_c   1.000
_cell.angle_alpha   90.00
_cell.angle_beta   90.00
_cell.angle_gamma   90.00
#
_symmetry.space_group_name_H-M   'P 1'
#
loop_
_entity.id
_entity.type
_entity.pdbx_description
1 polymer ?
#
loop_
_entity_poly.entity_id
_entity_poly.type
_entity_poly.pdbx_seq_one_letter_code
_entity_poly.pdbx_strand_id
1 'polypeptide(L)' 'MKKWLRSGLVWGGVLYIIAMIIFPLIDGERLSYHKILLGIPFWIVIGLVIGYLFEKKKHHKAKN' A
#
# COMPACT_ATOMS: atom_id res chain seq x y z
N MET A 1 8.62 9.29 15.83
CA MET A 1 7.91 9.17 14.54
C MET A 1 6.42 8.94 14.80
N LYS A 2 5.52 9.65 14.12
CA LYS A 2 4.07 9.50 14.33
C LYS A 2 3.67 8.03 14.10
N LYS A 3 3.04 7.39 15.09
CA LYS A 3 2.67 5.95 15.07
C LYS A 3 1.90 5.56 13.80
N TRP A 4 1.14 6.50 13.29
CA TRP A 4 0.35 6.31 12.11
C TRP A 4 1.18 6.22 10.82
N LEU A 5 2.30 6.94 10.72
CA LEU A 5 3.20 6.82 9.58
C LEU A 5 3.81 5.41 9.51
N ARG A 6 4.14 4.82 10.66
CA ARG A 6 4.58 3.42 10.75
C ARG A 6 3.49 2.45 10.31
N SER A 7 2.24 2.61 10.78
CA SER A 7 1.14 1.75 10.34
C SER A 7 0.83 1.89 8.85
N GLY A 8 0.82 3.10 8.30
CA GLY A 8 0.60 3.33 6.87
C GLY A 8 1.70 2.73 6.01
N LEU A 9 2.96 2.85 6.44
CA LEU A 9 4.09 2.25 5.74
C LEU A 9 4.08 0.72 5.80
N VAL A 10 3.73 0.14 6.96
CA VAL A 10 3.59 -1.32 7.12
C VAL A 10 2.44 -1.84 6.24
N TRP A 11 1.27 -1.21 6.26
CA TRP A 11 0.14 -1.62 5.41
C TRP A 11 0.41 -1.41 3.92
N GLY A 12 1.08 -0.32 3.53
CA GLY A 12 1.51 -0.09 2.15
C GLY A 12 2.50 -1.15 1.67
N GLY A 13 3.47 -1.53 2.51
CA GLY A 13 4.40 -2.62 2.22
C GLY A 13 3.73 -3.98 2.10
N VAL A 14 2.79 -4.30 3.00
CA VAL A 14 2.02 -5.56 2.95
C VAL A 14 1.16 -5.63 1.69
N LEU A 15 0.45 -4.55 1.36
CA LEU A 15 -0.38 -4.50 0.15
C LEU A 15 0.47 -4.55 -1.13
N TYR A 16 1.66 -3.94 -1.13
CA TYR A 16 2.62 -4.08 -2.24
C TYR A 16 3.02 -5.54 -2.44
N ILE A 17 3.42 -6.24 -1.38
CA ILE A 17 3.80 -7.66 -1.45
C ILE A 17 2.64 -8.50 -1.99
N ILE A 18 1.42 -8.26 -1.52
CA ILE A 18 0.22 -8.95 -2.01
C ILE A 18 0.03 -8.67 -3.51
N ALA A 19 0.11 -7.42 -3.95
CA ALA A 19 -0.11 -7.11 -5.35
C ALA A 19 1.02 -7.56 -6.28
N MET A 20 2.25 -7.63 -5.78
CA MET A 20 3.41 -8.08 -6.56
C MET A 20 3.57 -9.59 -6.60
N ILE A 21 3.00 -10.30 -5.63
CA ILE A 21 3.13 -11.75 -5.51
C ILE A 21 1.79 -12.42 -5.79
N ILE A 22 0.72 -12.06 -5.08
CA ILE A 22 -0.59 -12.71 -5.20
C ILE A 22 -1.27 -12.35 -6.52
N PHE A 23 -1.23 -11.08 -6.94
CA PHE A 23 -1.87 -10.66 -8.20
C PHE A 23 -1.30 -11.37 -9.44
N PRO A 24 0.02 -11.37 -9.69
CA PRO A 24 0.59 -12.11 -10.83
C PRO A 24 0.43 -13.62 -10.71
N LEU A 25 0.32 -14.15 -9.49
CA LEU A 25 0.05 -15.57 -9.27
C LEU A 25 -1.40 -15.93 -9.65
N ILE A 26 -2.36 -15.01 -9.50
CA ILE A 26 -3.76 -15.17 -9.90
C ILE A 26 -3.96 -14.89 -11.40
N ASP A 27 -3.33 -13.83 -11.93
CA ASP A 27 -3.45 -13.44 -13.35
C ASP A 27 -2.79 -14.44 -14.30
N GLY A 28 -1.85 -15.28 -13.82
CA GLY A 28 -1.15 -16.27 -14.64
C GLY A 28 -0.24 -15.66 -15.71
N GLU A 29 -0.14 -14.32 -15.78
CA GLU A 29 0.77 -13.62 -16.68
C GLU A 29 2.22 -13.76 -16.21
N ARG A 30 3.15 -13.90 -17.16
CA ARG A 30 4.58 -13.85 -16.85
C ARG A 30 4.89 -12.51 -16.18
N LEU A 31 5.45 -12.58 -14.98
CA LEU A 31 6.00 -11.44 -14.23
C LEU A 31 6.89 -10.59 -15.13
N SER A 32 6.31 -9.55 -15.74
CA SER A 32 7.03 -8.68 -16.65
C SER A 32 7.73 -7.62 -15.81
N TYR A 33 9.06 -7.57 -15.89
CA TYR A 33 9.92 -6.64 -15.15
C TYR A 33 9.46 -5.17 -15.28
N HIS A 34 8.86 -4.80 -16.40
CA HIS A 34 8.28 -3.49 -16.66
C HIS A 34 7.09 -3.17 -15.74
N LYS A 35 6.20 -4.15 -15.52
CA LYS A 35 5.09 -4.01 -14.56
C LYS A 35 5.64 -3.89 -13.13
N ILE A 36 6.75 -4.57 -12.85
CA ILE A 36 7.41 -4.46 -11.54
C ILE A 36 7.94 -3.05 -11.29
N LEU A 37 8.66 -2.51 -12.28
CA LEU A 37 9.25 -1.19 -12.19
C LEU A 37 8.21 -0.06 -12.10
N LEU A 38 7.09 -0.18 -12.83
CA LEU A 38 5.96 0.76 -12.77
C LEU A 38 5.13 0.60 -11.49
N GLY A 39 5.09 -0.62 -10.92
CA GLY A 39 4.41 -0.90 -9.67
C GLY A 39 5.03 -0.18 -8.48
N ILE A 40 6.36 0.02 -8.45
CA ILE A 40 7.08 0.67 -7.34
C ILE A 40 6.57 2.09 -7.07
N PRO A 41 6.59 3.05 -8.03
CA PRO A 41 6.10 4.40 -7.77
C PRO A 41 4.59 4.43 -7.51
N PHE A 42 3.81 3.58 -8.20
CA PHE A 42 2.36 3.48 -8.01
C PHE A 42 2.01 3.04 -6.57
N TRP A 43 2.69 2.01 -6.06
CA TRP A 43 2.50 1.49 -4.71
C TRP A 43 3.00 2.43 -3.62
N ILE A 44 4.05 3.20 -3.87
CA ILE A 44 4.49 4.27 -2.96
C ILE A 44 3.40 5.33 -2.80
N VAL A 45 2.78 5.76 -3.90
CA VAL A 45 1.67 6.74 -3.88
C VAL A 45 0.46 6.16 -3.13
N ILE A 46 0.08 4.91 -3.43
CA ILE A 46 -1.06 4.24 -2.76
C ILE A 46 -0.79 4.05 -1.27
N GLY A 47 0.40 3.62 -0.87
CA GLY A 47 0.79 3.49 0.53
C GLY A 47 0.73 4.83 1.27
N LEU A 48 1.15 5.92 0.63
CA LEU A 48 1.03 7.28 1.18
C LEU A 48 -0.42 7.75 1.31
N VAL A 49 -1.27 7.50 0.30
CA VAL A 49 -2.69 7.86 0.29
C VAL A 49 -3.48 7.06 1.33
N ILE A 50 -3.28 5.74 1.39
CA ILE A 50 -3.89 4.85 2.37
C ILE A 50 -3.43 5.21 3.77
N GLY A 51 -2.13 5.50 3.92
CA GLY A 51 -1.58 6.21 5.06
C GLY A 51 -2.53 7.35 5.38
N TYR A 52 -2.47 8.45 4.61
CA TYR A 52 -3.28 9.69 4.76
C TYR A 52 -4.74 9.52 5.17
N LEU A 53 -5.46 8.60 4.52
CA LEU A 53 -6.87 8.33 4.83
C LEU A 53 -7.07 7.75 6.24
N PHE A 54 -6.14 6.92 6.74
CA PHE A 54 -6.27 6.32 8.06
C PHE A 54 -6.08 7.32 9.23
N GLU A 55 -5.30 8.41 9.07
CA GLU A 55 -5.07 9.40 10.16
C GLU A 55 -6.32 10.24 10.23
N LYS A 56 -6.79 10.66 9.05
CA LYS A 56 -8.06 11.37 8.90
C LYS A 56 -9.21 10.57 9.53
N LYS A 57 -9.28 9.25 9.34
CA LYS A 57 -10.28 8.39 9.99
C LYS A 57 -10.07 8.23 11.50
N LYS A 58 -8.84 8.16 12.02
CA LYS A 58 -8.59 8.08 13.47
C LYS A 58 -9.01 9.36 14.20
N HIS A 59 -8.81 10.53 13.60
CA HIS A 59 -9.35 11.78 14.14
C HIS A 59 -10.88 11.81 14.20
N HIS A 60 -11.56 11.08 13.31
CA HIS A 60 -13.02 10.98 13.33
C HIS A 60 -13.55 9.97 14.35
N LYS A 61 -12.76 8.95 14.73
CA LYS A 61 -13.17 7.91 15.69
C LYS A 61 -12.86 8.26 17.15
N ALA A 62 -12.02 9.26 17.41
CA ALA A 62 -11.75 9.77 18.77
C ALA A 62 -12.80 10.77 19.27
N LYS A 63 -13.85 11.06 18.49
CA LYS A 63 -14.94 12.00 18.81
C LYS A 63 -16.31 11.33 18.89
N ASN A 64 -16.38 10.00 19.07
CA ASN A 64 -17.64 9.28 19.19
C ASN A 64 -17.60 8.28 20.34
#